data_AF-A0A0D9XY23-F1
#
_entry.id   AF-A0A0D9XY23-F1
#
_cell.length_a   1.000
_cell.length_b   1.000
_cell.length_c   1.000
_cell.angle_alpha   90.00
_cell.angle_beta   90.00
_cell.angle_gamma   90.00
#
_symmetry.space_group_name_H-M   'P 1'
#
loop_
_entity.id
_entity.type
_entity.pdbx_description
1 polymer ?
#
loop_
_entity_poly.entity_id
_entity_poly.type
_entity_poly.pdbx_seq_one_letter_code
_entity_poly.pdbx_strand_id
1 'polypeptide(L)'
;MARMDFGEPVEVTGLRYIQYEVAVDESSLKDMYPRDHEVFTNPTALYRRGFKFIRQTFLNGQNITVDIHRFKPVLIQAFNSLPL
;
A
#
# COMPACT_ATOMS: atom_id res chain seq x y z
N MET A 1 6.12 -4.50 2.40
CA MET A 1 5.42 -5.80 2.44
C MET A 1 4.58 -6.04 1.20
N ALA A 2 3.77 -5.08 0.74
CA ALA A 2 2.96 -5.25 -0.48
C ALA A 2 3.71 -5.80 -1.70
N ARG A 3 4.96 -5.39 -1.95
CA ARG A 3 5.78 -5.98 -3.02
C ARG A 3 6.09 -7.47 -2.81
N MET A 4 6.43 -7.91 -1.60
CA MET A 4 6.66 -9.33 -1.31
C MET A 4 5.37 -10.14 -1.47
N ASP A 5 4.23 -9.59 -1.03
CA ASP A 5 2.94 -10.30 -1.04
C ASP A 5 2.29 -10.34 -2.44
N PHE A 6 2.49 -9.30 -3.26
CA PHE A 6 1.76 -9.12 -4.53
C PHE A 6 2.67 -8.89 -5.76
N GLY A 7 3.88 -8.39 -5.57
CA GLY A 7 4.82 -8.07 -6.65
C GLY A 7 5.70 -9.25 -7.03
N GLU A 8 6.46 -9.78 -6.08
CA GLU A 8 7.37 -10.92 -6.30
C GLU A 8 6.65 -12.15 -6.88
N PRO A 9 5.44 -12.53 -6.42
CA PRO A 9 4.74 -13.69 -6.98
C PRO A 9 4.38 -13.56 -8.46
N VAL A 10 4.33 -12.33 -9.00
CA VAL A 10 3.92 -12.07 -10.38
C VAL A 10 5.08 -11.79 -11.33
N GLU A 11 6.32 -11.69 -10.83
CA GLU A 11 7.51 -11.41 -11.67
C GLU A 11 7.75 -12.49 -12.75
N VAL A 12 7.33 -13.74 -12.49
CA VAL A 12 7.50 -14.86 -13.42
C VAL A 12 6.30 -15.10 -14.35
N THR A 13 5.19 -14.38 -14.18
CA THR A 13 3.94 -14.63 -14.93
C THR A 13 3.76 -13.69 -16.13
N GLY A 14 4.73 -12.81 -16.38
CA GLY A 14 4.65 -11.77 -17.42
C GLY A 14 3.81 -10.56 -17.02
N LEU A 15 3.24 -10.56 -15.80
CA LEU A 15 2.60 -9.39 -15.21
C LEU A 15 3.66 -8.42 -14.67
N ARG A 16 3.34 -7.12 -14.68
CA ARG A 16 4.18 -6.07 -14.10
C ARG A 16 3.52 -5.51 -12.85
N TYR A 17 4.27 -5.49 -11.75
CA TYR A 17 3.88 -4.86 -10.52
C TYR A 17 4.43 -3.43 -10.44
N ILE A 18 3.55 -2.46 -10.19
CA ILE A 18 3.93 -1.07 -9.93
C ILE A 18 3.37 -0.70 -8.57
N GLN A 19 4.24 -0.24 -7.67
CA GLN A 19 3.87 0.09 -6.30
C GLN A 19 3.38 1.54 -6.20
N TYR A 20 2.29 1.74 -5.46
CA TYR A 20 1.88 3.03 -4.93
C TYR A 20 1.87 2.96 -3.40
N GLU A 21 2.60 3.87 -2.75
CA GLU A 21 2.60 3.98 -1.29
C GLU A 21 1.58 5.03 -0.84
N VAL A 22 0.51 4.52 -0.22
CA VAL A 22 -0.52 5.32 0.43
C VAL A 22 0.13 6.22 1.49
N ALA A 23 -0.12 7.53 1.41
CA ALA A 23 0.28 8.46 2.46
C ALA A 23 -0.69 8.41 3.64
N VAL A 24 -0.21 8.84 4.80
CA VAL A 24 -1.01 9.01 6.02
C VAL A 24 -2.28 9.80 5.73
N ASP A 25 -2.17 10.92 4.99
CA ASP A 25 -3.31 11.79 4.73
C ASP A 25 -4.36 11.19 3.77
N GLU A 26 -4.01 10.15 3.01
CA GLU A 26 -4.94 9.40 2.16
C GLU A 26 -5.68 8.30 2.93
N SER A 27 -5.29 8.03 4.18
CA SER A 27 -5.86 6.96 4.98
C SER A 27 -6.78 7.46 6.08
N SER A 28 -7.93 6.82 6.23
CA SER A 28 -8.80 6.97 7.43
C SER A 28 -8.14 6.55 8.76
N LEU A 29 -7.03 5.79 8.74
CA LEU A 29 -6.31 5.47 9.97
C LEU A 29 -5.76 6.72 10.65
N LYS A 30 -5.55 7.82 9.92
CA LYS A 30 -5.08 9.10 10.49
C LYS A 30 -6.06 9.67 11.52
N ASP A 31 -7.34 9.28 11.43
CA ASP A 31 -8.39 9.69 12.35
C ASP A 31 -8.52 8.73 13.55
N MET A 32 -7.86 7.56 13.48
CA MET A 32 -7.90 6.50 14.49
C MET A 32 -6.63 6.43 15.35
N TYR A 33 -5.50 6.91 14.82
CA TYR A 33 -4.19 6.79 15.45
C TYR A 33 -3.44 8.12 15.44
N PRO A 34 -2.64 8.41 16.49
CA PRO A 34 -1.67 9.50 16.46
C PRO A 34 -0.70 9.38 15.28
N ARG A 35 -0.22 10.50 14.75
CA ARG A 35 0.68 10.51 13.58
C ARG A 35 2.03 9.82 13.83
N ASP A 36 2.50 9.78 15.07
CA ASP A 36 3.72 9.11 15.50
C ASP A 36 3.54 7.61 15.83
N HIS A 37 2.29 7.12 15.79
CA HIS A 37 1.98 5.73 16.07
C HIS A 37 2.64 4.76 15.07
N GLU A 38 3.02 3.56 15.53
CA GLU A 38 3.71 2.52 14.75
C GLU A 38 3.00 2.14 13.44
N VAL A 39 1.68 2.35 13.36
CA VAL A 39 0.89 2.12 12.15
C VAL A 39 1.38 2.94 10.95
N PHE A 40 2.00 4.11 11.20
CA PHE A 40 2.58 4.98 10.19
C PHE A 40 4.09 4.93 10.18
N THR A 41 4.73 4.86 11.34
CA THR A 41 6.19 5.00 11.48
C THR A 41 6.94 3.69 11.33
N ASN A 42 6.32 2.56 11.68
CA ASN A 42 6.94 1.23 11.58
C ASN A 42 5.90 0.11 11.36
N PRO A 43 5.16 0.14 10.23
CA PRO A 43 4.12 -0.86 9.96
C PRO A 43 4.66 -2.29 9.86
N THR A 44 5.94 -2.46 9.53
CA THR A 44 6.61 -3.78 9.50
C THR A 44 6.72 -4.40 10.89
N ALA A 45 6.95 -3.61 11.95
CA ALA A 45 6.98 -4.15 13.31
C ALA A 45 5.61 -4.73 13.74
N LEU A 46 4.51 -4.18 13.21
CA LEU A 46 3.16 -4.66 13.50
C LEU A 46 2.90 -6.07 12.96
N TYR A 47 3.69 -6.57 12.00
CA TYR A 47 3.58 -7.95 11.52
C TYR A 47 3.90 -8.97 12.62
N ARG A 48 4.68 -8.60 13.65
CA ARG A 48 4.91 -9.45 14.82
C ARG A 48 3.62 -9.75 15.60
N ARG A 49 2.57 -8.94 15.42
CA ARG A 49 1.22 -9.18 15.97
C ARG A 49 0.39 -10.17 15.14
N GLY A 50 0.95 -10.68 14.04
CA GLY A 50 0.36 -11.69 13.18
C GLY A 50 -0.50 -11.15 12.04
N PHE A 51 -0.68 -11.98 11.00
CA PHE A 51 -1.41 -11.60 9.79
C PHE A 51 -2.87 -11.19 10.05
N LYS A 52 -3.53 -11.78 11.04
CA LYS A 52 -4.91 -11.41 11.42
C LYS A 52 -5.00 -9.92 11.80
N PHE A 53 -4.04 -9.42 12.59
CA PHE A 53 -3.98 -8.02 12.99
C PHE A 53 -3.73 -7.11 11.78
N ILE A 54 -2.79 -7.49 10.91
CA ILE A 54 -2.49 -6.75 9.68
C ILE A 54 -3.72 -6.64 8.79
N ARG A 55 -4.40 -7.76 8.52
CA ARG A 55 -5.61 -7.79 7.70
C ARG A 55 -6.71 -6.92 8.30
N GLN A 56 -6.95 -7.02 9.61
CA GLN A 56 -7.96 -6.20 10.28
C GLN A 56 -7.64 -4.71 10.22
N THR A 57 -6.37 -4.32 10.32
CA THR A 57 -5.98 -2.91 10.37
C THR A 57 -5.88 -2.29 8.97
N PHE A 58 -5.09 -2.89 8.07
CA PHE A 58 -4.70 -2.27 6.80
C PHE A 58 -5.53 -2.73 5.59
N LEU A 59 -6.17 -3.90 5.65
CA LEU A 59 -6.94 -4.41 4.51
C LEU A 59 -8.45 -4.21 4.69
N ASN A 60 -8.96 -4.46 5.90
CA ASN A 60 -10.39 -4.39 6.19
C ASN A 60 -10.79 -3.13 6.96
N GLY A 61 -9.89 -2.61 7.81
CA GLY A 61 -10.19 -1.51 8.75
C GLY A 61 -9.83 -0.12 8.24
N GLN A 62 -9.33 -0.02 7.00
CA GLN A 62 -8.85 1.21 6.41
C GLN A 62 -9.61 1.51 5.12
N ASN A 63 -10.21 2.69 5.06
CA ASN A 63 -10.61 3.35 3.82
C ASN A 63 -9.48 4.25 3.31
N ILE A 64 -9.31 4.28 1.98
CA ILE A 64 -8.33 5.11 1.26
C ILE A 64 -9.06 6.14 0.39
N THR A 65 -8.68 7.40 0.54
CA THR A 65 -9.05 8.49 -0.37
C THR A 65 -7.78 8.91 -1.13
N VAL A 66 -7.68 8.45 -2.38
CA VAL A 66 -6.47 8.63 -3.19
C VAL A 66 -6.31 10.10 -3.60
N ASP A 67 -5.13 10.66 -3.36
CA ASP A 67 -4.69 11.92 -3.94
C ASP A 67 -4.27 11.70 -5.40
N ILE A 68 -5.10 12.20 -6.31
CA ILE A 68 -4.90 12.04 -7.76
C ILE A 68 -3.61 12.71 -8.23
N HIS A 69 -3.13 13.77 -7.58
CA HIS A 69 -1.87 14.41 -7.97
C HIS A 69 -0.67 13.50 -7.68
N ARG A 70 -0.68 12.79 -6.54
CA ARG A 70 0.36 11.82 -6.17
C ARG A 70 0.22 10.50 -6.94
N PHE A 71 -0.99 10.10 -7.28
CA PHE A 71 -1.25 8.86 -8.00
C PHE A 71 -1.02 8.97 -9.51
N LYS A 72 -1.18 10.15 -10.11
CA LYS A 72 -1.01 10.37 -11.55
C LYS A 72 0.32 9.85 -12.13
N PRO A 73 1.50 10.09 -11.52
CA PRO A 73 2.76 9.55 -12.02
C PRO A 73 2.78 8.02 -12.10
N VAL A 74 2.13 7.33 -11.15
CA VAL A 74 2.01 5.87 -11.15
C VAL A 74 1.14 5.40 -12.32
N LEU A 75 0.03 6.10 -12.60
CA LEU A 75 -0.82 5.79 -13.76
C LEU A 75 -0.08 5.99 -15.09
N ILE A 76 0.73 7.05 -15.21
CA ILE A 76 1.55 7.29 -16.39
C ILE A 76 2.61 6.18 -16.54
N GLN A 77 3.27 5.78 -15.44
CA GLN A 77 4.21 4.66 -15.46
C GLN A 77 3.52 3.36 -15.90
N ALA A 78 2.32 3.07 -15.39
CA ALA A 78 1.55 1.91 -15.77
C ALA A 78 1.20 1.93 -17.26
N PHE A 79 0.72 3.06 -17.76
CA PHE A 79 0.40 3.25 -19.18
C PHE A 79 1.62 3.04 -20.08
N ASN A 80 2.75 3.68 -19.76
CA ASN A 80 3.99 3.54 -20.52
C ASN A 80 4.60 2.15 -20.44
N SER A 81 4.21 1.35 -19.44
CA SER A 81 4.63 -0.03 -19.31
C SER A 81 3.80 -0.98 -20.15
N LEU A 82 2.71 -0.58 -20.81
CA LEU A 82 1.90 -1.50 -21.62
C LEU A 82 2.71 -2.04 -22.81
N PRO A 83 2.52 -3.32 -23.20
CA PRO A 83 3.14 -3.83 -24.42
C PRO A 83 2.59 -3.10 -25.65
N LEU A 84 3.45 -2.90 -26.65
CA LEU A 84 3.08 -2.35 -27.97
C LEU A 84 2.13 -3.27 -28.72
#